data_AF-A0A7D9EPV4-F1
#
_entry.id   AF-A0A7D9EPV4-F1
#
_cell.length_a   1.000
_cell.length_b   1.000
_cell.length_c   1.000
_cell.angle_alpha   90.00
_cell.angle_beta   90.00
_cell.angle_gamma   90.00
#
_symmetry.space_group_name_H-M   'P 1'
#
loop_
_entity.id
_entity.type
_entity.pdbx_description
1 polymer ?
#
loop_
_entity_poly.entity_id
_entity_poly.type
_entity_poly.pdbx_seq_one_letter_code
_entity_poly.pdbx_strand_id
1 'polypeptide(L)'
;MEPISAVEHFKNAPKHVIKYSTYTGDDDSTTELYTNQQVPYGVEKFSDIIHIKRSLTTRLYNLSKMAQIKECSTLSSKVIEYLVKCFSIVFAQNKSDLEAMKSSLKCIVPHSFGDHASCNESLSHGADINKTPPTIDTHINHMARTCMAMP
;
A
#
# COMPACT_ATOMS: atom_id res chain seq x y z
N MET A 1 -5.73 5.78 18.42
CA MET A 1 -5.79 5.38 19.84
C MET A 1 -5.10 6.48 20.65
N GLU A 2 -5.50 6.74 21.90
CA GLU A 2 -4.74 7.72 22.70
C GLU A 2 -3.40 7.06 23.11
N PRO A 3 -2.23 7.65 22.76
CA PRO A 3 -0.93 6.99 22.90
C PRO A 3 -0.60 6.53 24.31
N ILE A 4 -0.95 7.33 25.32
CA ILE A 4 -0.62 7.05 26.72
C ILE A 4 -1.40 5.82 27.20
N SER A 5 -2.68 5.76 26.86
CA SER A 5 -3.59 4.67 27.22
C SER A 5 -3.14 3.32 26.66
N ALA A 6 -2.62 3.30 25.43
CA ALA A 6 -2.07 2.10 24.81
C ALA A 6 -0.82 1.58 25.54
N VAL A 7 0.09 2.51 25.84
CA VAL A 7 1.37 2.24 26.48
C VAL A 7 1.16 1.76 27.91
N GLU A 8 0.22 2.33 28.65
CA GLU A 8 -0.13 1.87 30.00
C GLU A 8 -0.64 0.42 30.00
N HIS A 9 -1.46 0.04 29.02
CA HIS A 9 -1.92 -1.35 28.89
C HIS A 9 -0.73 -2.30 28.68
N PHE A 10 0.19 -1.97 27.78
CA PHE A 10 1.37 -2.80 27.54
C PHE A 10 2.28 -2.86 28.77
N LYS A 11 2.51 -1.75 29.47
CA LYS A 11 3.33 -1.71 30.70
C LYS A 11 2.74 -2.52 31.84
N ASN A 12 1.41 -2.59 31.93
CA ASN A 12 0.71 -3.32 32.99
C ASN A 12 0.54 -4.81 32.68
N ALA A 13 0.65 -5.25 31.43
CA ALA A 13 0.49 -6.66 31.04
C ALA A 13 1.34 -7.66 31.86
N PRO A 14 2.62 -7.38 32.19
CA PRO A 14 3.44 -8.27 32.99
C PRO A 14 2.91 -8.48 34.42
N LYS A 15 2.11 -7.55 34.97
CA LYS A 15 1.43 -7.72 36.26
C LYS A 15 0.44 -8.90 36.24
N HIS A 16 -0.01 -9.28 35.05
CA HIS A 16 -0.89 -10.41 34.80
C HIS A 16 -0.15 -11.61 34.19
N VAL A 17 1.19 -11.61 34.23
CA VAL A 17 2.03 -12.67 33.65
C VAL A 17 1.87 -12.79 32.11
N ILE A 18 1.48 -11.69 31.45
CA ILE A 18 1.32 -11.60 29.99
C ILE A 18 2.35 -10.64 29.41
N LYS A 19 2.87 -10.96 28.22
CA LYS A 19 3.66 -10.04 27.39
C LYS A 19 3.14 -10.08 25.96
N TYR A 20 3.04 -8.92 25.33
CA TYR A 20 2.68 -8.81 23.92
C TYR A 20 3.96 -8.78 23.08
N SER A 21 4.06 -9.62 22.06
CA SER A 21 5.17 -9.50 21.11
C SER A 21 4.92 -8.40 20.08
N THR A 22 3.65 -8.20 19.72
CA THR A 22 3.25 -7.40 18.55
C THR A 22 1.91 -6.72 18.81
N TYR A 23 1.71 -5.53 18.24
CA TYR A 23 0.40 -4.89 18.15
C TYR A 23 0.13 -4.37 16.74
N THR A 24 -1.15 -4.33 16.34
CA THR A 24 -1.56 -3.75 15.06
C THR A 24 -2.24 -2.41 15.31
N GLY A 25 -1.77 -1.36 14.62
CA GLY A 25 -2.25 0.00 14.82
C GLY A 25 -2.29 0.82 13.54
N ASP A 26 -2.79 2.05 13.65
CA ASP A 26 -2.67 3.06 12.62
C ASP A 26 -1.22 3.53 12.47
N ASP A 27 -0.96 4.34 11.46
CA ASP A 27 0.39 4.89 11.21
C ASP A 27 0.68 6.10 12.12
N ASP A 28 0.30 6.01 13.40
CA ASP A 28 0.60 7.00 14.42
C ASP A 28 2.01 6.80 14.96
N SER A 29 2.85 7.82 14.79
CA SER A 29 4.23 7.79 15.27
C SER A 29 4.36 8.02 16.77
N THR A 30 3.38 8.68 17.41
CA THR A 30 3.44 8.94 18.87
C THR A 30 3.25 7.68 19.70
N THR A 31 2.27 6.85 19.35
CA THR A 31 2.02 5.56 20.01
C THR A 31 3.20 4.61 19.83
N GLU A 32 3.78 4.58 18.63
CA GLU A 32 4.97 3.78 18.33
C GLU A 32 6.19 4.23 19.15
N LEU A 33 6.48 5.53 19.17
CA LEU A 33 7.59 6.09 19.91
C LEU A 33 7.47 5.79 21.42
N TYR A 34 6.30 6.04 21.99
CA TYR A 34 6.09 5.82 23.43
C TYR A 34 6.09 4.33 23.78
N THR A 35 5.58 3.47 22.91
CA THR A 35 5.66 2.01 23.10
C THR A 35 7.11 1.56 23.15
N ASN A 36 7.94 1.99 22.19
CA ASN A 36 9.36 1.66 22.13
C ASN A 36 10.17 2.20 23.33
N GLN A 37 9.83 3.40 23.82
CA GLN A 37 10.53 4.02 24.95
C GLN A 37 10.12 3.48 26.31
N GLN A 38 8.85 3.10 26.49
CA GLN A 38 8.27 2.89 27.82
C GLN A 38 7.87 1.45 28.12
N VAL A 39 7.75 0.56 27.12
CA VAL A 39 7.37 -0.83 27.34
C VAL A 39 8.63 -1.69 27.54
N PRO A 40 8.83 -2.28 28.74
CA PRO A 40 10.13 -2.86 29.13
C PRO A 40 10.51 -4.16 28.41
N TYR A 41 9.55 -4.80 27.72
CA TYR A 41 9.79 -6.07 27.02
C TYR A 41 9.83 -5.91 25.49
N GLY A 42 9.67 -4.69 24.97
CA GLY A 42 9.59 -4.41 23.54
C GLY A 42 8.29 -4.94 22.91
N VAL A 43 7.63 -4.13 22.08
CA VAL A 43 6.45 -4.55 21.32
C VAL A 43 6.62 -4.07 19.89
N GLU A 44 6.60 -4.99 18.94
CA GLU A 44 6.71 -4.66 17.53
C GLU A 44 5.38 -4.10 17.00
N LYS A 45 5.44 -2.99 16.27
CA LYS A 45 4.26 -2.42 15.60
C LYS A 45 4.08 -3.01 14.22
N PHE A 46 2.89 -3.52 13.93
CA PHE A 46 2.46 -3.88 12.60
C PHE A 46 1.46 -2.83 12.09
N SER A 47 1.76 -2.23 10.95
CA SER A 47 0.83 -1.29 10.31
C SER A 47 -0.38 -2.05 9.75
N ASP A 48 -1.58 -1.55 10.05
CA ASP A 48 -2.82 -2.12 9.52
C ASP A 48 -2.91 -1.92 8.00
N ILE A 49 -3.13 -3.01 7.27
CA ILE A 49 -3.33 -3.01 5.81
C ILE A 49 -4.44 -2.04 5.36
N ILE A 50 -5.50 -1.87 6.17
CA ILE A 50 -6.59 -0.94 5.88
C ILE A 50 -6.05 0.50 5.89
N HIS A 51 -5.21 0.83 6.87
CA HIS A 51 -4.58 2.14 6.99
C HIS A 51 -3.55 2.39 5.90
N ILE A 52 -2.72 1.40 5.56
CA ILE A 52 -1.77 1.49 4.44
C ILE A 52 -2.53 1.72 3.12
N LYS A 53 -3.60 0.95 2.87
CA LYS A 53 -4.46 1.10 1.69
C LYS A 53 -5.09 2.50 1.63
N ARG A 54 -5.59 3.01 2.75
CA ARG A 54 -6.16 4.37 2.84
C ARG A 54 -5.09 5.43 2.55
N SER A 55 -3.90 5.31 3.14
CA SER A 55 -2.78 6.21 2.91
C SER A 55 -2.38 6.26 1.44
N LEU A 56 -2.23 5.09 0.80
CA LEU A 56 -1.98 4.99 -0.65
C LEU A 56 -3.08 5.69 -1.47
N THR A 57 -4.34 5.36 -1.17
CA THR A 57 -5.51 5.92 -1.88
C THR A 57 -5.54 7.44 -1.79
N THR A 58 -5.36 8.01 -0.60
CA THR A 58 -5.30 9.45 -0.37
C THR A 58 -4.15 10.10 -1.15
N ARG A 59 -2.96 9.50 -1.16
CA ARG A 59 -1.81 10.01 -1.92
C ARG A 59 -2.09 10.00 -3.42
N LEU A 60 -2.70 8.96 -3.96
CA LEU A 60 -3.08 8.87 -5.37
C LEU A 60 -4.12 9.94 -5.76
N TYR A 61 -5.13 10.18 -4.93
CA TYR A 61 -6.09 11.26 -5.18
C TYR A 61 -5.48 12.65 -5.05
N ASN A 62 -4.55 12.85 -4.13
CA ASN A 62 -3.80 14.12 -4.03
C ASN A 62 -2.96 14.34 -5.29
N LEU A 63 -2.27 13.31 -5.78
CA LEU A 63 -1.52 13.37 -7.05
C LEU A 63 -2.43 13.70 -8.23
N SER A 64 -3.61 13.08 -8.32
CA SER A 64 -4.62 13.40 -9.33
C SER A 64 -5.02 14.89 -9.31
N LYS A 65 -5.17 15.48 -8.12
CA LYS A 65 -5.50 16.91 -7.97
C LYS A 65 -4.31 17.84 -8.25
N MET A 66 -3.10 17.38 -7.97
CA MET A 66 -1.86 18.15 -8.17
C MET A 66 -1.34 18.11 -9.61
N ALA A 67 -1.83 17.19 -10.44
CA ALA A 67 -1.46 17.08 -11.84
C ALA A 67 -2.09 18.21 -12.69
N GLN A 68 -1.68 19.45 -12.42
CA GLN A 68 -1.47 20.47 -13.46
C GLN A 68 -0.05 20.34 -14.05
N ILE A 69 0.47 19.12 -14.14
CA ILE A 69 1.67 18.83 -14.91
C ILE A 69 1.25 19.04 -16.36
N LYS A 70 1.70 20.16 -16.96
CA LYS A 70 1.23 20.72 -18.24
C LYS A 70 1.16 19.75 -19.43
N GLU A 71 1.75 18.57 -19.32
CA GLU A 71 1.92 17.60 -20.41
C GLU A 71 1.50 16.16 -20.02
N CYS A 72 1.03 15.90 -18.79
CA CYS A 72 0.65 14.55 -18.36
C CYS A 72 -0.83 14.54 -17.96
N SER A 73 -1.60 13.61 -18.52
CA SER A 73 -3.01 13.45 -18.18
C SER A 73 -3.21 13.24 -16.67
N THR A 74 -4.34 13.68 -16.13
CA THR A 74 -4.70 13.47 -14.73
C THR A 74 -4.99 11.98 -14.46
N LEU A 75 -4.52 11.44 -13.32
CA LEU A 75 -4.94 10.11 -12.87
C LEU A 75 -6.46 10.10 -12.66
N SER A 76 -7.18 9.31 -13.47
CA SER A 76 -8.63 9.15 -13.29
C SER A 76 -8.95 8.29 -12.06
N SER A 77 -10.13 8.47 -11.48
CA SER A 77 -10.61 7.63 -10.35
C SER A 77 -10.57 6.13 -10.67
N LYS A 78 -10.87 5.74 -11.91
CA LYS A 78 -10.81 4.35 -12.36
C LYS A 78 -9.39 3.76 -12.30
N VAL A 79 -8.39 4.55 -12.69
CA VAL A 79 -6.98 4.15 -12.62
C VAL A 79 -6.53 4.02 -11.16
N ILE A 80 -6.95 4.96 -10.30
CA ILE A 80 -6.66 4.91 -8.86
C ILE A 80 -7.26 3.65 -8.23
N GLU A 81 -8.54 3.35 -8.50
CA GLU A 81 -9.21 2.15 -8.00
C GLU A 81 -8.50 0.86 -8.47
N TYR A 82 -8.04 0.83 -9.72
CA TYR A 82 -7.27 -0.29 -10.25
C TYR A 82 -5.93 -0.49 -9.53
N LEU A 83 -5.15 0.57 -9.34
CA LEU A 83 -3.88 0.53 -8.63
C LEU A 83 -4.07 0.07 -7.18
N VAL A 84 -5.11 0.56 -6.50
CA VAL A 84 -5.47 0.16 -5.13
C VAL A 84 -5.91 -1.31 -5.07
N LYS A 85 -6.60 -1.81 -6.09
CA LYS A 85 -6.95 -3.24 -6.20
C LYS A 85 -5.70 -4.10 -6.36
N CYS A 86 -4.79 -3.74 -7.27
CA CYS A 86 -3.52 -4.45 -7.47
C CYS A 86 -2.71 -4.49 -6.18
N PHE A 87 -2.60 -3.35 -5.49
CA PHE A 87 -1.96 -3.27 -4.18
C PHE A 87 -2.59 -4.23 -3.15
N SER A 88 -3.92 -4.28 -3.07
CA SER A 88 -4.63 -5.17 -2.14
C SER A 88 -4.37 -6.65 -2.44
N ILE A 89 -4.30 -7.02 -3.72
CA ILE A 89 -4.03 -8.39 -4.18
C ILE A 89 -2.61 -8.81 -3.77
N VAL A 90 -1.62 -7.95 -3.99
CA VAL A 90 -0.22 -8.22 -3.62
C VAL A 90 -0.10 -8.54 -2.14
N PHE A 91 -0.72 -7.76 -1.26
CA PHE A 91 -0.68 -8.02 0.18
C PHE A 91 -1.46 -9.28 0.58
N ALA A 92 -2.57 -9.60 -0.11
CA ALA A 92 -3.35 -10.79 0.19
C ALA A 92 -2.61 -12.09 -0.14
N GLN A 93 -1.83 -12.09 -1.23
CA GLN A 93 -1.13 -13.27 -1.74
C GLN A 93 0.26 -13.48 -1.10
N ASN A 94 0.95 -12.41 -0.70
CA ASN A 94 2.34 -12.49 -0.23
C ASN A 94 2.48 -12.32 1.29
N LYS A 95 1.48 -12.72 2.09
CA LYS A 95 1.41 -12.46 3.55
C LYS A 95 2.63 -12.91 4.36
N SER A 96 3.38 -13.88 3.87
CA SER A 96 4.55 -14.47 4.55
C SER A 96 5.84 -14.42 3.73
N ASP A 97 5.83 -13.76 2.57
CA ASP A 97 6.98 -13.68 1.67
C ASP A 97 7.29 -12.22 1.33
N LEU A 98 8.26 -11.66 2.05
CA LEU A 98 8.66 -10.26 1.91
C LEU A 98 9.29 -9.99 0.54
N GLU A 99 10.08 -10.93 0.01
CA GLU A 99 10.77 -10.74 -1.27
C GLU A 99 9.78 -10.86 -2.44
N ALA A 100 8.87 -11.82 -2.39
CA ALA A 100 7.78 -11.92 -3.37
C ALA A 100 6.84 -10.72 -3.28
N MET A 101 6.52 -10.21 -2.08
CA MET A 101 5.74 -8.98 -1.90
C MET A 101 6.45 -7.78 -2.54
N LYS A 102 7.74 -7.57 -2.24
CA LYS A 102 8.55 -6.47 -2.75
C LYS A 102 8.65 -6.52 -4.28
N SER A 103 8.85 -7.71 -4.84
CA SER A 103 8.87 -7.93 -6.28
C SER A 103 7.50 -7.61 -6.90
N SER A 104 6.41 -8.15 -6.34
CA SER A 104 5.04 -7.90 -6.77
C SER A 104 4.69 -6.41 -6.76
N LEU A 105 5.08 -5.68 -5.71
CA LEU A 105 4.82 -4.24 -5.58
C LEU A 105 5.50 -3.44 -6.69
N LYS A 106 6.74 -3.79 -7.04
CA LYS A 106 7.47 -3.14 -8.15
C LYS A 106 6.80 -3.39 -9.50
N CYS A 107 6.10 -4.51 -9.65
CA CYS A 107 5.44 -4.87 -10.90
C CYS A 107 4.09 -4.17 -11.11
N ILE A 108 3.46 -3.59 -10.09
CA ILE A 108 2.12 -2.98 -10.21
C ILE A 108 2.10 -1.90 -11.30
N VAL A 109 3.11 -1.02 -11.32
CA VAL A 109 3.17 0.09 -12.28
C VAL A 109 3.44 -0.42 -13.70
N PRO A 110 4.53 -1.16 -14.00
CA PRO A 110 4.77 -1.73 -15.33
C PRO A 110 3.58 -2.55 -15.86
N HIS A 111 2.99 -3.40 -15.00
CA HIS A 111 1.82 -4.21 -15.33
C HIS A 111 0.63 -3.36 -15.77
N SER A 112 0.39 -2.23 -15.09
CA SER A 112 -0.71 -1.33 -15.44
C SER A 112 -0.54 -0.74 -16.84
N PHE A 113 0.70 -0.59 -17.31
CA PHE A 113 1.06 -0.10 -18.65
C PHE A 113 1.27 -1.22 -19.68
N GLY A 114 0.91 -2.47 -19.36
CA GLY A 114 1.04 -3.62 -20.27
C GLY A 114 2.45 -4.22 -20.35
N ASP A 115 3.40 -3.75 -19.54
CA ASP A 115 4.70 -4.40 -19.41
C ASP A 115 4.61 -5.56 -18.41
N HIS A 116 4.68 -6.77 -18.96
CA HIS A 116 4.59 -8.01 -18.22
C HIS A 116 5.93 -8.72 -18.03
N ALA A 117 7.07 -8.10 -18.40
CA ALA A 117 8.38 -8.74 -18.35
C ALA A 117 8.80 -9.22 -16.95
N SER A 118 8.27 -8.58 -15.91
CA SER A 118 8.53 -8.89 -14.50
C SER A 118 7.30 -9.39 -13.74
N CYS A 119 6.15 -9.54 -14.42
CA CYS A 119 4.92 -9.97 -13.76
C CYS A 119 5.08 -11.38 -13.19
N ASN A 120 4.84 -11.52 -11.88
CA ASN A 120 4.71 -12.80 -11.22
C ASN A 120 3.26 -13.31 -11.27
N GLU A 121 3.07 -14.58 -10.90
CA GLU A 121 1.75 -15.21 -10.90
C GLU A 121 0.70 -14.44 -10.07
N SER A 122 1.15 -13.75 -9.02
CA SER A 122 0.37 -12.98 -8.06
C SER A 122 -0.57 -11.96 -8.74
N LEU A 123 -0.03 -11.12 -9.63
CA LEU A 123 -0.84 -10.13 -10.36
C LEU A 123 -1.67 -10.76 -11.49
N SER A 124 -1.17 -11.83 -12.12
CA SER A 124 -1.80 -12.46 -13.29
C SER A 124 -3.12 -13.22 -13.01
N HIS A 125 -3.32 -13.75 -11.80
CA HIS A 125 -4.51 -14.54 -11.44
C HIS A 125 -5.60 -13.73 -10.71
N GLY A 126 -5.23 -12.64 -10.03
CA GLY A 126 -6.15 -11.82 -9.22
C GLY A 126 -6.62 -10.54 -9.92
N ALA A 127 -5.79 -9.97 -10.79
CA ALA A 127 -6.22 -8.99 -11.76
C ALA A 127 -6.62 -9.77 -13.00
N ASP A 128 -7.92 -10.02 -13.16
CA ASP A 128 -8.48 -10.67 -14.35
C ASP A 128 -7.94 -9.97 -15.61
N ILE A 129 -6.93 -10.58 -16.22
CA ILE A 129 -6.21 -10.13 -17.43
C ILE A 129 -7.14 -9.97 -18.63
N ASN A 130 -8.38 -10.48 -18.54
CA ASN A 130 -9.44 -10.35 -19.53
C ASN A 130 -10.55 -9.35 -19.12
N LYS A 131 -10.37 -8.62 -18.01
CA LYS A 131 -11.24 -7.53 -17.54
C LYS A 131 -10.45 -6.31 -17.07
N THR A 132 -9.33 -5.96 -17.70
CA THR A 132 -9.07 -4.52 -17.85
C THR A 132 -10.21 -4.00 -18.71
N PRO A 133 -11.11 -3.13 -18.21
CA PRO A 133 -12.09 -2.53 -19.08
C PRO A 133 -11.31 -1.80 -20.19
N PRO A 134 -11.64 -1.98 -21.47
CA PRO A 134 -10.87 -1.46 -22.61
C PRO A 134 -10.65 0.07 -22.56
N THR A 135 -11.42 0.77 -21.71
CA THR A 135 -11.25 2.18 -21.40
C THR A 135 -10.03 2.49 -20.52
N ILE A 136 -9.65 1.62 -19.58
CA ILE A 136 -8.43 1.78 -18.77
C ILE A 136 -7.19 1.61 -19.64
N ASP A 137 -7.16 0.64 -20.55
CA ASP A 137 -6.07 0.49 -21.51
C ASP A 137 -5.93 1.73 -22.39
N THR A 138 -7.04 2.35 -22.81
CA THR A 138 -6.97 3.58 -23.62
C THR A 138 -6.44 4.77 -22.81
N HIS A 139 -6.88 4.93 -21.56
CA HIS A 139 -6.41 6.01 -20.69
C HIS A 139 -4.96 5.82 -20.27
N ILE A 140 -4.58 4.62 -19.81
CA ILE A 140 -3.22 4.31 -19.37
C ILE A 140 -2.24 4.34 -20.54
N ASN A 141 -2.59 3.78 -21.71
CA ASN A 141 -1.75 3.90 -22.90
C ASN A 141 -1.64 5.35 -23.39
N HIS A 142 -2.69 6.17 -23.26
CA HIS A 142 -2.58 7.61 -23.52
C HIS A 142 -1.59 8.26 -22.55
N MET A 143 -1.68 7.99 -21.23
CA MET A 143 -0.73 8.53 -20.24
C MET A 143 0.71 8.08 -20.52
N ALA A 144 0.94 6.80 -20.81
CA ALA A 144 2.27 6.26 -21.13
C ALA A 144 2.84 6.94 -22.38
N ARG A 145 2.03 7.12 -23.43
CA ARG A 145 2.47 7.77 -24.67
C ARG A 145 2.74 9.27 -24.49
N THR A 146 1.99 9.97 -23.63
CA THR A 146 2.27 11.41 -23.39
C THR A 146 3.50 11.60 -22.51
N CYS A 147 3.73 10.73 -21.52
CA CYS A 147 4.78 10.95 -20.53
C CYS A 147 6.10 10.18 -20.86
N MET A 148 6.11 9.21 -21.78
CA MET A 148 7.33 8.54 -22.30
C MET A 148 7.80 9.04 -23.69
N ALA A 149 7.06 9.92 -24.37
CA ALA A 149 7.44 10.48 -25.67
C ALA A 149 8.23 11.80 -25.56
N MET A 150 9.05 11.96 -24.52
CA MET A 150 9.95 13.11 -24.38
C MET A 150 11.42 12.66 -24.49
N PRO A 151 12.26 13.41 -25.25
CA PRO A 151 13.67 13.13 -25.43
C PRO A 151 14.51 13.37 -24.17
#